data_AF-A0A931VH87-F1
#
_entry.id   AF-A0A931VH87-F1
#
_cell.length_a   1.000
_cell.length_b   1.000
_cell.length_c   1.000
_cell.angle_alpha   90.00
_cell.angle_beta   90.00
_cell.angle_gamma   90.00
#
_symmetry.space_group_name_H-M   'P 1'
#
loop_
_entity.id
_entity.type
_entity.pdbx_description
1 polymer ?
#
loop_
_entity_poly.entity_id
_entity_poly.type
_entity_poly.pdbx_seq_one_letter_code
_entity_poly.pdbx_strand_id
1 'polypeptide(L)'
;MRILLAIVFLVSASSVFAYDEVTLKNGQVIRGKIIKDDEAGIVIEVTEGEMKLSQVLTRDQVANVSIEEPVEYSKAKELQNRKEWLEAVYAYQQVIEVYPKYKWAEAALFHKGECYGRLKDWQKAKESYERFLKDYPKSEFYLNSKTGLADSLLMQNMHGEALKIYESMLNVVKGEMAAQVHYGIGEANLGQKKFGEALEQGYLKVVVLDYDFPDWSAKAMLKCAECFTYLGDTKRAAYYYEEVLKKFPDTGYAREAKGKLKKGE
;
A
#
# COMPACT_ATOMS: atom_id res chain seq x y z
N MET A 1 -6.48 -20.29 -48.49
CA MET A 1 -7.93 -20.02 -48.62
C MET A 1 -8.35 -19.24 -47.38
N ARG A 2 -8.50 -17.91 -47.50
CA ARG A 2 -8.83 -17.01 -46.38
C ARG A 2 -10.35 -16.97 -46.25
N ILE A 3 -10.88 -17.41 -45.11
CA ILE A 3 -12.29 -17.21 -44.78
C ILE A 3 -12.33 -15.96 -43.87
N LEU A 4 -12.69 -14.82 -44.46
CA LEU A 4 -13.18 -13.66 -43.71
C LEU A 4 -14.64 -13.96 -43.36
N LEU A 5 -14.93 -14.18 -42.07
CA LEU A 5 -16.27 -13.96 -41.54
C LEU A 5 -16.26 -12.65 -40.78
N ALA A 6 -16.77 -11.60 -41.42
CA ALA A 6 -17.22 -10.40 -40.75
C ALA A 6 -18.63 -10.67 -40.24
N ILE A 7 -18.81 -10.83 -38.93
CA ILE A 7 -20.13 -10.81 -38.31
C ILE A 7 -20.20 -9.60 -37.38
N VAL A 8 -21.06 -8.66 -37.74
CA VAL A 8 -21.49 -7.54 -36.91
C VAL A 8 -22.64 -8.04 -36.05
N PHE A 9 -22.50 -8.07 -34.72
CA PHE A 9 -23.62 -8.32 -33.81
C PHE A 9 -23.96 -7.07 -33.00
N LEU A 10 -25.22 -6.65 -33.11
CA LEU A 10 -25.90 -5.84 -32.10
C LEU A 10 -26.07 -6.70 -30.83
N VAL A 11 -25.55 -6.24 -29.70
CA VAL A 11 -25.78 -6.86 -28.40
C VAL A 11 -27.02 -6.22 -27.77
N SER A 12 -28.07 -7.03 -27.59
CA SER A 12 -29.22 -6.70 -26.74
C SER A 12 -28.80 -6.74 -25.27
N ALA A 13 -29.29 -5.77 -24.51
CA ALA A 13 -28.95 -5.51 -23.11
C ALA A 13 -29.15 -6.70 -22.15
N SER A 14 -28.06 -7.16 -21.56
CA SER A 14 -28.03 -7.93 -20.31
C SER A 14 -26.61 -7.85 -19.73
N SER A 15 -26.47 -7.16 -18.59
CA SER A 15 -25.23 -6.87 -17.83
C SER A 15 -24.06 -6.34 -18.68
N VAL A 16 -23.80 -5.03 -18.62
CA VAL A 16 -22.58 -4.43 -19.18
C VAL A 16 -21.39 -4.92 -18.35
N PHE A 17 -20.85 -6.09 -18.68
CA PHE A 17 -19.51 -6.44 -18.28
C PHE A 17 -18.59 -5.49 -19.03
N ALA A 18 -17.79 -4.72 -18.30
CA ALA A 18 -16.74 -3.91 -18.89
C ALA A 18 -15.71 -4.91 -19.47
N TYR A 19 -15.49 -4.87 -20.79
CA TYR A 19 -14.55 -5.76 -21.48
C TYR A 19 -13.26 -5.01 -21.75
N ASP A 20 -12.14 -5.72 -21.74
CA ASP A 20 -10.90 -5.19 -22.32
C ASP A 20 -11.10 -5.02 -23.84
N GLU A 21 -10.52 -3.96 -24.40
CA GLU A 21 -10.59 -3.68 -25.83
C GLU A 21 -9.20 -3.70 -26.46
N VAL A 22 -9.03 -4.49 -27.53
CA VAL A 22 -7.85 -4.46 -28.40
C VAL A 22 -8.25 -3.89 -29.75
N THR A 23 -7.75 -2.70 -30.06
CA THR A 23 -7.91 -2.09 -31.39
C THR A 23 -6.75 -2.51 -32.27
N LEU A 24 -7.04 -3.11 -33.42
CA LEU A 24 -6.06 -3.52 -34.42
C LEU A 24 -5.76 -2.36 -35.38
N LYS A 25 -4.60 -2.40 -36.04
CA LYS A 25 -4.17 -1.38 -37.02
C LYS A 25 -5.09 -1.26 -38.25
N ASN A 26 -5.90 -2.27 -38.53
CA ASN A 26 -6.91 -2.24 -39.58
C ASN A 26 -8.25 -1.61 -39.11
N GLY A 27 -8.33 -1.12 -37.87
CA GLY A 27 -9.53 -0.51 -37.28
C GLY A 27 -10.49 -1.49 -36.60
N GLN A 28 -10.25 -2.80 -36.66
CA GLN A 28 -11.08 -3.79 -35.97
C GLN A 28 -10.87 -3.71 -34.45
N VAL A 29 -11.96 -3.78 -33.68
CA VAL A 29 -11.92 -3.83 -32.21
C VAL A 29 -12.34 -5.21 -31.75
N ILE A 30 -11.51 -5.85 -30.94
CA ILE A 30 -11.79 -7.13 -30.28
C ILE A 30 -12.07 -6.84 -28.81
N ARG A 31 -13.18 -7.37 -28.30
CA ARG A 31 -13.62 -7.23 -26.91
C ARG A 31 -13.61 -8.57 -26.20
N GLY A 32 -13.06 -8.60 -25.00
CA GLY A 32 -12.92 -9.83 -24.24
C GLY A 32 -12.11 -9.63 -22.97
N LYS A 33 -11.66 -10.72 -22.36
CA LYS A 33 -10.73 -10.69 -21.23
C LYS A 33 -9.31 -10.90 -21.75
N ILE A 34 -8.42 -9.94 -21.56
CA ILE A 34 -7.01 -10.18 -21.82
C ILE A 34 -6.47 -11.10 -20.74
N ILE A 35 -5.93 -12.25 -21.16
CA ILE A 35 -5.36 -13.25 -20.26
C ILE A 35 -3.83 -13.29 -20.36
N LYS A 36 -3.24 -12.58 -21.33
CA LYS A 36 -1.80 -12.42 -21.50
C LYS A 36 -1.47 -11.19 -22.33
N ASP A 37 -0.49 -10.40 -21.89
CA ASP A 37 0.00 -9.22 -22.58
C ASP A 37 1.52 -9.03 -22.42
N ASP A 38 2.32 -9.59 -23.34
CA ASP A 38 3.80 -9.61 -23.25
C ASP A 38 4.47 -9.18 -24.56
N GLU A 39 5.80 -9.22 -24.65
CA GLU A 39 6.50 -8.80 -25.87
C GLU A 39 6.11 -9.62 -27.11
N ALA A 40 5.67 -10.87 -26.95
CA ALA A 40 5.26 -11.72 -28.07
C ALA A 40 3.87 -11.33 -28.62
N GLY A 41 2.96 -10.86 -27.78
CA GLY A 41 1.63 -10.46 -28.22
C GLY A 41 0.60 -10.34 -27.10
N ILE A 42 -0.66 -10.33 -27.52
CA ILE A 42 -1.84 -10.31 -26.67
C ILE A 42 -2.64 -11.59 -26.89
N VAL A 43 -3.09 -12.20 -25.81
CA VAL A 43 -4.10 -13.27 -25.85
C VAL A 43 -5.37 -12.74 -25.20
N ILE A 44 -6.44 -12.68 -25.99
CA ILE A 44 -7.76 -12.21 -25.55
C ILE A 44 -8.79 -13.34 -25.63
N GLU A 45 -9.43 -13.63 -24.52
CA GLU A 45 -10.53 -14.60 -24.42
C GLU A 45 -11.85 -13.88 -24.71
N VAL A 46 -12.47 -14.24 -25.83
CA VAL A 46 -13.78 -13.74 -26.26
C VAL A 46 -14.84 -14.76 -25.85
N THR A 47 -15.94 -14.28 -25.26
CA THR A 47 -17.07 -15.13 -24.86
C THR A 47 -18.20 -14.98 -25.87
N GLU A 48 -18.62 -16.08 -26.48
CA GLU A 48 -19.76 -16.17 -27.39
C GLU A 48 -20.74 -17.24 -26.88
N GLY A 49 -21.83 -16.80 -26.25
CA GLY A 49 -22.73 -17.71 -25.53
C GLY A 49 -22.01 -18.38 -24.35
N GLU A 50 -21.99 -19.71 -24.31
CA GLU A 50 -21.26 -20.50 -23.32
C GLU A 50 -19.80 -20.81 -23.75
N MET A 51 -19.43 -20.47 -24.99
CA MET A 51 -18.10 -20.78 -25.53
C MET A 51 -17.11 -19.65 -25.23
N LYS A 52 -15.88 -20.06 -24.87
CA LYS A 52 -14.73 -19.18 -24.72
C LYS A 52 -13.71 -19.47 -25.80
N LEU A 53 -13.33 -18.45 -26.57
CA LEU A 53 -12.38 -18.55 -27.67
C LEU A 53 -11.21 -17.61 -27.43
N SER A 54 -9.99 -18.16 -27.43
CA SER A 54 -8.78 -17.35 -27.31
C SER A 54 -8.29 -16.89 -28.68
N GLN A 55 -8.15 -15.58 -28.86
CA GLN A 55 -7.48 -14.99 -30.01
C GLN A 55 -6.07 -14.57 -29.63
N VAL A 56 -5.09 -14.99 -30.44
CA VAL A 56 -3.68 -14.59 -30.29
C VAL A 56 -3.38 -13.50 -31.30
N LEU A 57 -2.96 -12.34 -30.81
CA LEU A 57 -2.67 -11.14 -31.59
C LEU A 57 -1.19 -10.81 -31.44
N THR A 58 -0.49 -10.65 -32.55
CA THR A 58 0.90 -10.21 -32.52
C THR A 58 0.99 -8.71 -32.31
N ARG A 59 2.09 -8.23 -31.71
CA ARG A 59 2.26 -6.79 -31.42
C ARG A 59 2.17 -5.90 -32.66
N ASP A 60 2.58 -6.38 -33.81
CA ASP A 60 2.50 -5.63 -35.07
C ASP A 60 1.06 -5.42 -35.55
N GLN A 61 0.10 -6.24 -35.11
CA GLN A 61 -1.32 -6.09 -35.43
C GLN A 61 -2.03 -5.08 -34.53
N VAL A 62 -1.54 -4.87 -33.31
CA VAL A 62 -2.21 -4.07 -32.28
C VAL A 62 -1.88 -2.58 -32.45
N ALA A 63 -2.92 -1.75 -32.44
CA ALA A 63 -2.81 -0.29 -32.47
C ALA A 63 -3.00 0.32 -31.06
N ASN A 64 -3.98 -0.17 -30.30
CA ASN A 64 -4.26 0.33 -28.96
C ASN A 64 -4.85 -0.78 -28.08
N VAL A 65 -4.63 -0.69 -26.77
CA VAL A 65 -5.22 -1.57 -25.76
C VAL A 65 -5.85 -0.71 -24.67
N SER A 66 -7.10 -0.98 -24.34
CA SER A 66 -7.81 -0.39 -23.20
C SER A 66 -8.17 -1.51 -22.23
N ILE A 67 -7.75 -1.38 -20.98
CA ILE A 67 -7.99 -2.37 -19.92
C ILE A 67 -8.94 -1.76 -18.88
N GLU A 68 -10.08 -2.41 -18.70
CA GLU A 68 -11.04 -2.06 -17.65
C GLU A 68 -10.55 -2.55 -16.28
N GLU A 69 -11.22 -2.23 -15.17
CA GLU A 69 -10.81 -2.78 -13.86
C GLU A 69 -10.87 -4.32 -13.91
N PRO A 70 -9.74 -5.05 -13.74
CA PRO A 70 -9.77 -6.50 -13.83
C PRO A 70 -10.63 -7.08 -12.72
N VAL A 71 -11.43 -8.10 -13.05
CA VAL A 71 -12.29 -8.80 -12.08
C VAL A 71 -11.45 -9.32 -10.90
N GLU A 72 -10.24 -9.80 -11.16
CA GLU A 72 -9.28 -10.23 -10.14
C GLU A 72 -8.88 -9.09 -9.19
N TYR A 73 -8.78 -7.86 -9.68
CA TYR A 73 -8.46 -6.69 -8.87
C TYR A 73 -9.64 -6.30 -7.98
N SER A 74 -10.87 -6.26 -8.53
CA SER A 74 -12.09 -6.01 -7.74
C SER A 74 -12.28 -7.08 -6.66
N LYS A 75 -12.06 -8.36 -7.01
CA LYS A 75 -12.09 -9.49 -6.08
C LYS A 75 -11.03 -9.35 -4.99
N ALA A 76 -9.80 -8.97 -5.33
CA ALA A 76 -8.73 -8.77 -4.36
C ALA A 76 -9.09 -7.68 -3.34
N LYS A 77 -9.67 -6.56 -3.79
CA LYS A 77 -10.17 -5.49 -2.92
C LYS A 77 -11.26 -5.97 -1.98
N GLU A 78 -12.20 -6.80 -2.46
CA GLU A 78 -13.25 -7.38 -1.61
C GLU A 78 -12.67 -8.30 -0.53
N LEU A 79 -11.75 -9.19 -0.91
CA LEU A 79 -11.04 -10.08 0.03
C LEU A 79 -10.26 -9.28 1.07
N GLN A 80 -9.57 -8.21 0.64
CA GLN A 80 -8.86 -7.30 1.53
C GLN A 80 -9.81 -6.61 2.52
N ASN A 81 -10.99 -6.15 2.07
CA ASN A 81 -12.00 -5.55 2.94
C ASN A 81 -12.55 -6.56 3.96
N ARG A 82 -12.68 -7.84 3.58
CA ARG A 82 -13.02 -8.94 4.49
C ARG A 82 -11.87 -9.40 5.39
N LYS A 83 -10.67 -8.83 5.22
CA LYS A 83 -9.43 -9.20 5.94
C LYS A 83 -8.95 -10.62 5.62
N GLU A 84 -9.36 -11.17 4.48
CA GLU A 84 -8.85 -12.42 3.91
C GLU A 84 -7.54 -12.13 3.16
N TRP A 85 -6.50 -11.81 3.95
CA TRP A 85 -5.27 -11.22 3.42
C TRP A 85 -4.51 -12.13 2.47
N LEU A 86 -4.49 -13.44 2.73
CA LEU A 86 -3.73 -14.39 1.91
C LEU A 86 -4.40 -14.61 0.55
N GLU A 87 -5.72 -14.74 0.54
CA GLU A 87 -6.55 -14.84 -0.66
C GLU A 87 -6.45 -13.55 -1.49
N ALA A 88 -6.46 -12.39 -0.84
CA ALA A 88 -6.24 -11.10 -1.50
C ALA A 88 -4.85 -11.03 -2.16
N VAL A 89 -3.79 -11.51 -1.48
CA VAL A 89 -2.44 -11.62 -2.08
C VAL A 89 -2.46 -12.45 -3.35
N TYR A 90 -3.13 -13.62 -3.36
CA TYR A 90 -3.21 -14.45 -4.55
C TYR A 90 -3.99 -13.79 -5.69
N ALA A 91 -5.06 -13.07 -5.38
CA ALA A 91 -5.83 -12.34 -6.37
C ALA A 91 -5.03 -11.16 -6.96
N TYR A 92 -4.33 -10.38 -6.13
CA TYR A 92 -3.42 -9.32 -6.61
C TYR A 92 -2.27 -9.87 -7.44
N GLN A 93 -1.72 -11.04 -7.08
CA GLN A 93 -0.67 -11.68 -7.87
C GLN A 93 -1.12 -11.96 -9.30
N GLN A 94 -2.35 -12.45 -9.50
CA GLN A 94 -2.89 -12.69 -10.83
C GLN A 94 -2.98 -11.40 -11.66
N VAL A 95 -3.39 -10.29 -11.04
CA VAL A 95 -3.42 -8.99 -11.72
C VAL A 95 -2.03 -8.57 -12.19
N ILE A 96 -1.01 -8.75 -11.35
CA ILE A 96 0.39 -8.38 -11.66
C ILE A 96 0.95 -9.24 -12.79
N GLU A 97 0.57 -10.52 -12.86
CA GLU A 97 1.04 -11.46 -13.90
C GLU A 97 0.36 -11.21 -15.25
N VAL A 98 -0.93 -10.92 -15.25
CA VAL A 98 -1.73 -10.76 -16.48
C VAL A 98 -1.61 -9.34 -17.05
N TYR A 99 -1.55 -8.33 -16.19
CA TYR A 99 -1.60 -6.91 -16.57
C TYR A 99 -0.34 -6.10 -16.18
N PRO A 100 0.90 -6.62 -16.32
CA PRO A 100 2.11 -6.05 -15.70
C PRO A 100 2.43 -4.61 -16.13
N LYS A 101 1.93 -4.17 -17.29
CA LYS A 101 2.19 -2.87 -17.90
C LYS A 101 1.12 -1.80 -17.58
N TYR A 102 0.04 -2.18 -16.91
CA TYR A 102 -1.11 -1.31 -16.70
C TYR A 102 -1.19 -0.78 -15.27
N LYS A 103 -1.95 0.31 -15.07
CA LYS A 103 -2.19 0.94 -13.77
C LYS A 103 -2.72 -0.03 -12.69
N TRP A 104 -3.36 -1.11 -13.10
CA TRP A 104 -3.87 -2.13 -12.18
C TRP A 104 -2.75 -2.96 -11.54
N ALA A 105 -1.65 -3.19 -12.25
CA ALA A 105 -0.51 -3.93 -11.71
C ALA A 105 0.27 -3.12 -10.66
N GLU A 106 0.42 -1.80 -10.83
CA GLU A 106 1.02 -0.97 -9.78
C GLU A 106 0.16 -0.98 -8.51
N ALA A 107 -1.14 -0.72 -8.62
CA ALA A 107 -2.04 -0.72 -7.46
C ALA A 107 -2.11 -2.11 -6.80
N ALA A 108 -2.15 -3.18 -7.59
CA ALA A 108 -2.13 -4.56 -7.08
C ALA A 108 -0.82 -4.88 -6.35
N LEU A 109 0.33 -4.44 -6.87
CA LEU A 109 1.62 -4.69 -6.22
C LEU A 109 1.74 -3.94 -4.89
N PHE A 110 1.25 -2.69 -4.83
CA PHE A 110 1.17 -1.93 -3.59
C PHE A 110 0.29 -2.65 -2.55
N HIS A 111 -0.96 -2.95 -2.88
CA HIS A 111 -1.90 -3.60 -1.95
C HIS A 111 -1.48 -5.01 -1.56
N LYS A 112 -0.78 -5.74 -2.43
CA LYS A 112 -0.16 -7.02 -2.09
C LYS A 112 0.88 -6.84 -0.97
N GLY A 113 1.69 -5.78 -1.02
CA GLY A 113 2.60 -5.39 0.06
C GLY A 113 1.87 -5.10 1.37
N GLU A 114 0.75 -4.36 1.30
CA GLU A 114 -0.09 -4.07 2.48
C GLU A 114 -0.66 -5.36 3.10
N CYS A 115 -1.16 -6.27 2.27
CA CYS A 115 -1.70 -7.55 2.72
C CYS A 115 -0.62 -8.40 3.42
N TYR A 116 0.59 -8.46 2.89
CA TYR A 116 1.70 -9.12 3.57
C TYR A 116 2.06 -8.46 4.91
N GLY A 117 2.01 -7.14 4.99
CA GLY A 117 2.16 -6.42 6.25
C GLY A 117 1.07 -6.80 7.28
N ARG A 118 -0.18 -6.98 6.85
CA ARG A 118 -1.28 -7.45 7.71
C ARG A 118 -1.10 -8.90 8.16
N LEU A 119 -0.50 -9.74 7.32
CA LEU A 119 -0.08 -11.10 7.65
C LEU A 119 1.17 -11.15 8.55
N LYS A 120 1.83 -10.00 8.80
CA LYS A 120 3.13 -9.90 9.47
C LYS A 120 4.25 -10.67 8.75
N ASP A 121 4.07 -10.94 7.46
CA ASP A 121 5.12 -11.47 6.59
C ASP A 121 5.95 -10.29 6.07
N TRP A 122 6.74 -9.70 6.98
CA TRP A 122 7.47 -8.46 6.73
C TRP A 122 8.52 -8.59 5.62
N GLN A 123 9.07 -9.78 5.43
CA GLN A 123 10.02 -10.07 4.35
C GLN A 123 9.32 -9.97 2.99
N LYS A 124 8.15 -10.60 2.80
CA LYS A 124 7.40 -10.48 1.54
C LYS A 124 6.78 -9.10 1.33
N ALA A 125 6.41 -8.41 2.41
CA ALA A 125 5.97 -7.02 2.34
C ALA A 125 7.10 -6.13 1.80
N LYS A 126 8.30 -6.24 2.40
CA LYS A 126 9.53 -5.58 1.95
C LYS A 126 9.80 -5.84 0.46
N GLU A 127 9.83 -7.12 0.04
CA GLU A 127 10.07 -7.49 -1.36
C GLU A 127 9.05 -6.87 -2.32
N SER A 128 7.78 -6.83 -1.92
CA SER A 128 6.70 -6.24 -2.73
C SER A 128 6.88 -4.73 -2.90
N TYR A 129 7.21 -4.01 -1.82
CA TYR A 129 7.46 -2.57 -1.86
C TYR A 129 8.77 -2.21 -2.57
N GLU A 130 9.85 -2.98 -2.38
CA GLU A 130 11.11 -2.78 -3.12
C GLU A 130 10.90 -2.95 -4.62
N ARG A 131 10.16 -3.98 -5.03
CA ARG A 131 9.77 -4.15 -6.42
C ARG A 131 8.92 -2.97 -6.90
N PHE A 132 7.95 -2.52 -6.11
CA PHE A 132 7.10 -1.39 -6.48
C PHE A 132 7.93 -0.12 -6.74
N LEU A 133 8.83 0.22 -5.82
CA LEU A 133 9.64 1.44 -5.92
C LEU A 133 10.60 1.41 -7.11
N LYS A 134 11.01 0.22 -7.54
CA LYS A 134 11.82 0.01 -8.75
C LYS A 134 10.98 0.12 -10.02
N ASP A 135 9.85 -0.58 -10.07
CA ASP A 135 9.06 -0.75 -11.29
C ASP A 135 8.15 0.46 -11.55
N TYR A 136 7.69 1.15 -10.51
CA TYR A 136 6.67 2.22 -10.58
C TYR A 136 7.08 3.53 -9.85
N PRO A 137 8.23 4.16 -10.18
CA PRO A 137 8.75 5.33 -9.46
C PRO A 137 7.93 6.63 -9.63
N LYS A 138 6.92 6.64 -10.51
CA LYS A 138 6.04 7.80 -10.79
C LYS A 138 4.60 7.59 -10.30
N SER A 139 4.32 6.45 -9.67
CA SER A 139 2.98 6.10 -9.22
C SER A 139 2.53 6.98 -8.06
N GLU A 140 1.20 7.15 -7.92
CA GLU A 140 0.63 7.82 -6.75
C GLU A 140 0.90 7.07 -5.45
N PHE A 141 1.04 5.74 -5.49
CA PHE A 141 1.38 4.92 -4.33
C PHE A 141 2.88 4.91 -3.99
N TYR A 142 3.70 5.73 -4.64
CA TYR A 142 5.14 5.75 -4.40
C TYR A 142 5.51 6.10 -2.96
N LEU A 143 4.91 7.15 -2.40
CA LEU A 143 5.17 7.54 -1.01
C LEU A 143 4.59 6.52 -0.03
N ASN A 144 3.38 6.00 -0.28
CA ASN A 144 2.80 4.93 0.54
C ASN A 144 3.68 3.66 0.54
N SER A 145 4.25 3.29 -0.61
CA SER A 145 5.16 2.16 -0.73
C SER A 145 6.49 2.38 -0.01
N LYS A 146 7.03 3.61 -0.03
CA LYS A 146 8.20 3.96 0.78
C LYS A 146 7.92 3.80 2.27
N THR A 147 6.78 4.29 2.75
CA THR A 147 6.38 4.11 4.15
C THR A 147 6.19 2.64 4.49
N GLY A 148 5.49 1.88 3.64
CA GLY A 148 5.29 0.44 3.83
C GLY A 148 6.60 -0.35 3.87
N LEU A 149 7.59 0.03 3.06
CA LEU A 149 8.95 -0.52 3.11
C LEU A 149 9.65 -0.19 4.42
N ALA A 150 9.64 1.07 4.84
CA ALA A 150 10.25 1.50 6.10
C ALA A 150 9.60 0.83 7.32
N ASP A 151 8.28 0.71 7.35
CA ASP A 151 7.53 -0.05 8.36
C ASP A 151 7.92 -1.54 8.36
N SER A 152 8.02 -2.16 7.18
CA SER A 152 8.44 -3.56 7.06
C SER A 152 9.86 -3.79 7.57
N LEU A 153 10.77 -2.82 7.37
CA LEU A 153 12.13 -2.85 7.90
C LEU A 153 12.15 -2.65 9.42
N LEU A 154 11.34 -1.73 9.96
CA LEU A 154 11.20 -1.56 11.42
C LEU A 154 10.76 -2.85 12.09
N MET A 155 9.76 -3.53 11.53
CA MET A 155 9.25 -4.79 12.08
C MET A 155 10.25 -5.94 12.00
N GLN A 156 11.29 -5.82 11.17
CA GLN A 156 12.42 -6.74 11.08
C GLN A 156 13.61 -6.30 11.94
N ASN A 157 13.44 -5.27 12.78
CA ASN A 157 14.50 -4.64 13.58
C ASN A 157 15.65 -4.03 12.74
N MET A 158 15.41 -3.77 11.46
CA MET A 158 16.36 -3.13 10.53
C MET A 158 16.26 -1.60 10.68
N HIS A 159 16.43 -1.11 11.91
CA HIS A 159 16.12 0.26 12.30
C HIS A 159 16.91 1.32 11.53
N GLY A 160 18.19 1.06 11.23
CA GLY A 160 19.03 2.01 10.49
C GLY A 160 18.61 2.18 9.03
N GLU A 161 18.13 1.11 8.39
CA GLU A 161 17.61 1.18 7.01
C GLU A 161 16.25 1.85 6.97
N ALA A 162 15.36 1.51 7.91
CA ALA A 162 14.07 2.19 8.05
C ALA A 162 14.22 3.70 8.26
N LEU A 163 15.14 4.11 9.14
CA LEU A 163 15.41 5.52 9.43
C LEU A 163 15.80 6.29 8.16
N LYS A 164 16.74 5.77 7.36
CA LYS A 164 17.16 6.41 6.10
C LYS A 164 16.00 6.61 5.13
N ILE A 165 15.09 5.64 5.04
CA ILE A 165 13.93 5.76 4.15
C ILE A 165 13.00 6.85 4.66
N TYR A 166 12.67 6.86 5.95
CA TYR A 166 11.83 7.90 6.55
C TYR A 166 12.42 9.31 6.38
N GLU A 167 13.71 9.49 6.66
CA GLU A 167 14.40 10.77 6.47
C GLU A 167 14.33 11.26 5.01
N SER A 168 14.42 10.35 4.05
CA SER A 168 14.30 10.68 2.62
C SER A 168 12.94 11.25 2.20
N MET A 169 11.93 11.16 3.08
CA MET A 169 10.56 11.57 2.79
C MET A 169 10.19 12.93 3.40
N LEU A 170 10.94 13.41 4.40
CA LEU A 170 10.58 14.56 5.25
C LEU A 170 10.28 15.86 4.48
N ASN A 171 10.94 16.09 3.35
CA ASN A 171 10.75 17.32 2.56
C ASN A 171 9.54 17.26 1.61
N VAL A 172 8.89 16.10 1.48
CA VAL A 172 7.83 15.86 0.50
C VAL A 172 6.49 15.55 1.17
N VAL A 173 6.52 14.83 2.29
CA VAL A 173 5.30 14.41 3.00
C VAL A 173 4.64 15.56 3.74
N LYS A 174 3.31 15.49 3.85
CA LYS A 174 2.47 16.47 4.56
C LYS A 174 1.32 15.76 5.26
N GLY A 175 0.64 16.48 6.15
CA GLY A 175 -0.54 15.98 6.85
C GLY A 175 -0.25 14.68 7.60
N GLU A 176 -1.17 13.72 7.52
CA GLU A 176 -1.11 12.49 8.29
C GLU A 176 0.14 11.66 7.99
N MET A 177 0.57 11.63 6.72
CA MET A 177 1.78 10.92 6.34
C MET A 177 3.04 11.54 6.98
N ALA A 178 3.08 12.86 7.17
CA ALA A 178 4.19 13.50 7.88
C ALA A 178 4.22 13.10 9.37
N ALA A 179 3.06 13.01 10.02
CA ALA A 179 2.94 12.49 11.38
C ALA A 179 3.43 11.03 11.46
N GLN A 180 3.00 10.18 10.53
CA GLN A 180 3.46 8.79 10.43
C GLN A 180 4.98 8.68 10.24
N VAL A 181 5.56 9.47 9.33
CA VAL A 181 7.00 9.47 9.06
C VAL A 181 7.80 9.91 10.28
N HIS A 182 7.40 10.99 10.96
CA HIS A 182 8.06 11.41 12.21
C HIS A 182 7.93 10.37 13.31
N TYR A 183 6.76 9.74 13.45
CA TYR A 183 6.60 8.65 14.40
C TYR A 183 7.53 7.47 14.05
N GLY A 184 7.63 7.10 12.77
CA GLY A 184 8.55 6.07 12.28
C GLY A 184 10.03 6.35 12.55
N ILE A 185 10.46 7.61 12.42
CA ILE A 185 11.80 8.07 12.83
C ILE A 185 12.01 7.86 14.34
N GLY A 186 11.00 8.21 15.14
CA GLY A 186 10.99 7.97 16.58
C GLY A 186 11.18 6.49 16.91
N GLU A 187 10.41 5.60 16.28
CA GLU A 187 10.50 4.14 16.49
C GLU A 187 11.86 3.58 16.03
N ALA A 188 12.39 4.06 14.90
CA ALA A 188 13.69 3.65 14.41
C ALA A 188 14.83 4.02 15.37
N ASN A 189 14.80 5.23 15.91
CA ASN A 189 15.80 5.67 16.90
C ASN A 189 15.59 4.98 18.26
N LEU A 190 14.34 4.78 18.67
CA LEU A 190 14.00 4.05 19.90
C LEU A 190 14.50 2.59 19.84
N GLY A 191 14.31 1.89 18.72
CA GLY A 191 14.85 0.54 18.52
C GLY A 191 16.38 0.46 18.57
N GLN A 192 17.06 1.56 18.22
CA GLN A 192 18.51 1.74 18.40
C GLN A 192 18.91 2.20 19.81
N LYS A 193 17.95 2.36 20.73
CA LYS A 193 18.12 2.91 22.09
C LYS A 193 18.65 4.35 22.12
N LYS A 194 18.46 5.09 21.03
CA LYS A 194 18.79 6.51 20.89
C LYS A 194 17.61 7.37 21.35
N PHE A 195 17.38 7.39 22.66
CA PHE A 195 16.16 7.98 23.23
C PHE A 195 16.07 9.50 23.01
N GLY A 196 17.20 10.21 23.04
CA GLY A 196 17.25 11.66 22.76
C GLY A 196 16.85 11.96 21.32
N GLU A 197 17.44 11.24 20.37
CA GLU A 197 17.14 11.38 18.94
C GLU A 197 15.71 10.92 18.61
N ALA A 198 15.21 9.88 19.26
CA ALA A 198 13.82 9.43 19.13
C ALA A 198 12.83 10.53 19.53
N LEU A 199 13.12 11.27 20.60
CA LEU A 199 12.36 12.45 21.01
C LEU A 199 12.50 13.59 20.02
N GLU A 200 13.72 14.07 19.78
CA GLU A 200 13.99 15.33 19.07
C GLU A 200 13.65 15.26 17.58
N GLN A 201 13.94 14.14 16.93
CA GLN A 201 13.77 13.98 15.48
C GLN A 201 12.44 13.30 15.12
N GLY A 202 11.84 12.58 16.06
CA GLY A 202 10.63 11.79 15.85
C GLY A 202 9.44 12.27 16.66
N TYR A 203 9.27 11.74 17.87
CA TYR A 203 8.01 11.85 18.61
C TYR A 203 7.62 13.29 18.95
N LEU A 204 8.55 14.15 19.35
CA LEU A 204 8.23 15.56 19.62
C LEU A 204 7.82 16.31 18.35
N LYS A 205 8.28 15.91 17.16
CA LYS A 205 7.83 16.53 15.92
C LYS A 205 6.35 16.24 15.66
N VAL A 206 5.86 15.06 16.03
CA VAL A 206 4.42 14.74 15.95
C VAL A 206 3.62 15.62 16.92
N VAL A 207 4.12 15.81 18.13
CA VAL A 207 3.42 16.57 19.18
C VAL A 207 3.45 18.09 18.95
N VAL A 208 4.61 18.63 18.56
CA VAL A 208 4.83 20.09 18.47
C VAL A 208 4.28 20.68 17.18
N LEU A 209 4.24 19.91 16.09
CA LEU A 209 3.62 20.37 14.84
C LEU A 209 2.09 20.36 14.90
N ASP A 210 1.53 19.95 16.04
CA ASP A 210 0.09 19.94 16.35
C ASP A 210 -0.75 19.40 15.20
N TYR A 211 -0.36 18.23 14.72
CA TYR A 211 -1.12 17.55 13.69
C TYR A 211 -2.54 17.27 14.21
N ASP A 212 -3.56 17.64 13.44
CA ASP A 212 -4.98 17.37 13.73
C ASP A 212 -5.34 15.88 13.49
N PHE A 213 -4.47 14.98 13.97
CA PHE A 213 -4.62 13.53 13.94
C PHE A 213 -4.48 13.00 15.38
N PRO A 214 -5.57 12.97 16.15
CA PRO A 214 -5.56 12.64 17.58
C PRO A 214 -4.85 11.34 17.94
N ASP A 215 -5.00 10.30 17.10
CA ASP A 215 -4.36 9.00 17.32
C ASP A 215 -2.83 9.08 17.25
N TRP A 216 -2.28 9.81 16.27
CA TRP A 216 -0.84 10.03 16.15
C TRP A 216 -0.30 10.84 17.32
N SER A 217 -1.01 11.90 17.70
CA SER A 217 -0.63 12.76 18.82
C SER A 217 -0.64 12.00 20.16
N ALA A 218 -1.69 11.22 20.43
CA ALA A 218 -1.78 10.39 21.63
C ALA A 218 -0.65 9.35 21.70
N LYS A 219 -0.41 8.65 20.58
CA LYS A 219 0.65 7.63 20.47
C LYS A 219 2.03 8.24 20.66
N ALA A 220 2.31 9.37 20.01
CA ALA A 220 3.60 10.05 20.12
C ALA A 220 3.83 10.64 21.51
N MET A 221 2.82 11.22 22.17
CA MET A 221 2.96 11.71 23.55
C MET A 221 3.28 10.58 24.52
N LEU A 222 2.64 9.42 24.38
CA LEU A 222 2.96 8.24 25.19
C LEU A 222 4.43 7.83 24.98
N LYS A 223 4.89 7.78 23.73
CA LYS A 223 6.29 7.48 23.41
C LYS A 223 7.27 8.55 23.92
N CYS A 224 6.89 9.82 23.89
CA CYS A 224 7.68 10.88 24.54
C CYS A 224 7.84 10.60 26.03
N ALA A 225 6.76 10.27 26.73
CA ALA A 225 6.79 9.96 28.14
C ALA A 225 7.74 8.77 28.44
N GLU A 226 7.63 7.68 27.68
CA GLU A 226 8.51 6.52 27.80
C GLU A 226 9.99 6.90 27.60
N CYS A 227 10.31 7.67 26.55
CA CYS A 227 11.67 8.13 26.31
C CYS A 227 12.19 9.03 27.45
N PHE A 228 11.36 9.92 28.00
CA PHE A 228 11.75 10.75 29.14
C PHE A 228 11.97 9.92 30.42
N THR A 229 11.16 8.89 30.67
CA THR A 229 11.40 7.93 31.77
C THR A 229 12.77 7.26 31.61
N TYR A 230 13.09 6.77 30.41
CA TYR A 230 14.39 6.15 30.13
C TYR A 230 15.58 7.12 30.30
N LEU A 231 15.38 8.40 30.00
CA LEU A 231 16.39 9.45 30.20
C LEU A 231 16.46 9.96 31.65
N GLY A 232 15.58 9.47 32.54
CA GLY A 232 15.52 9.91 33.95
C GLY A 232 14.83 11.26 34.16
N ASP A 233 14.24 11.87 33.13
CA ASP A 233 13.46 13.10 33.25
C ASP A 233 12.03 12.78 33.65
N THR A 234 11.86 12.37 34.91
CA THR A 234 10.57 11.95 35.48
C THR A 234 9.52 13.06 35.47
N LYS A 235 9.95 14.34 35.49
CA LYS A 235 9.04 15.49 35.41
C LYS A 235 8.40 15.58 34.04
N ARG A 236 9.20 15.52 32.96
CA ARG A 236 8.65 15.53 31.59
C ARG A 236 7.91 14.25 31.28
N ALA A 237 8.37 13.10 31.78
CA ALA A 237 7.64 11.84 31.64
C ALA A 237 6.21 11.92 32.21
N ALA A 238 6.08 12.34 33.48
CA ALA A 238 4.80 12.50 34.14
C ALA A 238 3.90 13.50 33.39
N TYR A 239 4.45 14.65 32.98
CA TYR A 239 3.73 15.64 32.17
C TYR A 239 3.11 15.03 30.91
N TYR A 240 3.88 14.28 30.12
CA TYR A 240 3.36 13.70 28.88
C TYR A 240 2.34 12.58 29.14
N TYR A 241 2.52 11.75 30.17
CA TYR A 241 1.49 10.77 30.54
C TYR A 241 0.18 11.46 30.95
N GLU A 242 0.25 12.51 31.76
CA GLU A 242 -0.93 13.28 32.20
C GLU A 242 -1.62 13.97 31.01
N GLU A 243 -0.86 14.52 30.07
CA GLU A 243 -1.42 15.14 28.87
C GLU A 243 -2.15 14.11 27.99
N VAL A 244 -1.66 12.87 27.88
CA VAL A 244 -2.39 11.80 27.18
C VAL A 244 -3.73 11.52 27.87
N LEU A 245 -3.75 11.44 29.21
CA LEU A 245 -4.99 11.22 29.97
C LEU A 245 -6.00 12.34 29.81
N LYS A 246 -5.52 13.58 29.75
CA LYS A 246 -6.36 14.78 29.68
C LYS A 246 -6.93 15.00 28.28
N LYS A 247 -6.10 14.85 27.25
CA LYS A 247 -6.48 15.16 25.86
C LYS A 247 -7.13 13.99 25.14
N PHE A 248 -6.77 12.76 25.52
CA PHE A 248 -7.20 11.55 24.81
C PHE A 248 -7.79 10.49 25.76
N PRO A 249 -8.72 10.86 26.68
CA PRO A 249 -9.15 10.01 27.80
C PRO A 249 -9.74 8.67 27.37
N ASP A 250 -10.39 8.62 26.21
CA ASP A 250 -11.10 7.43 25.71
C ASP A 250 -10.20 6.46 24.90
N THR A 251 -8.93 6.80 24.72
CA THR A 251 -7.99 6.00 23.91
C THR A 251 -7.35 4.86 24.69
N GLY A 252 -6.83 3.87 23.96
CA GLY A 252 -5.94 2.84 24.54
C GLY A 252 -4.69 3.44 25.19
N TYR A 253 -4.16 4.51 24.61
CA TYR A 253 -2.95 5.20 25.07
C TYR A 253 -3.14 5.86 26.44
N ALA A 254 -4.33 6.43 26.72
CA ALA A 254 -4.65 6.94 28.04
C ALA A 254 -4.68 5.84 29.09
N ARG A 255 -5.28 4.68 28.78
CA ARG A 255 -5.26 3.54 29.71
C ARG A 255 -3.83 3.06 30.02
N GLU A 256 -2.97 3.03 29.01
CA GLU A 256 -1.56 2.70 29.17
C GLU A 256 -0.80 3.72 30.02
N ALA A 257 -0.92 5.01 29.70
CA ALA A 257 -0.32 6.11 30.46
C ALA A 257 -0.72 6.08 31.94
N LYS A 258 -2.00 5.81 32.24
CA LYS A 258 -2.49 5.66 33.62
C LYS A 258 -1.79 4.50 34.34
N GLY A 259 -1.54 3.40 33.64
CA GLY A 259 -0.83 2.24 34.16
C GLY A 259 0.63 2.56 34.52
N LYS A 260 1.30 3.35 33.67
CA LYS A 260 2.68 3.81 33.85
C LYS A 260 2.83 4.73 35.07
N LEU A 261 2.00 5.77 35.17
CA LEU A 261 2.00 6.70 36.31
C LEU A 261 1.79 5.99 37.66
N LYS A 262 0.90 4.98 37.71
CA LYS A 262 0.66 4.22 38.94
C LYS A 262 1.87 3.42 39.42
N LYS A 263 2.79 3.07 38.52
CA LYS A 263 4.02 2.35 38.83
C LYS A 263 5.18 3.27 39.21
N GLY A 264 5.00 4.59 39.13
CA GLY A 264 6.06 5.56 39.35
C GLY A 264 7.11 5.59 38.24
N GLU A 265 6.73 5.13 37.04
CA GLU A 265 7.50 5.31 35.79
C GLU A 265 7.33 6.74 35.26
#